data_AF-A0A937WB47-F1
#
_entry.id   AF-A0A937WB47-F1
#
_cell.length_a   1.000
_cell.length_b   1.000
_cell.length_c   1.000
_cell.angle_alpha   90.00
_cell.angle_beta   90.00
_cell.angle_gamma   90.00
#
_symmetry.space_group_name_H-M   'P 1'
#
loop_
_entity.id
_entity.type
_entity.pdbx_description
1 polymer ?
#
loop_
_entity_poly.entity_id
_entity_poly.type
_entity_poly.pdbx_seq_one_letter_code
_entity_poly.pdbx_strand_id
1 'polypeptide(L)' 'MAIKKIKIANFKSFKDLEVELGRFNVLIVGNASGKSNFVQIFKFLRDIKDYGLDNAMSSASSPCSLRFKK' A
#
# COMPACT_ATOMS: atom_id res chain seq x y z
N MET A 1 -14.61 10.42 1.24
CA MET A 1 -14.59 9.02 1.73
C MET A 1 -13.28 8.77 2.43
N ALA A 2 -13.29 8.23 3.65
CA ALA A 2 -12.07 7.83 4.36
C ALA A 2 -11.77 6.35 4.08
N ILE A 3 -10.49 6.01 3.85
CA ILE A 3 -10.06 4.63 3.69
C ILE A 3 -10.11 3.99 5.08
N LYS A 4 -11.01 3.01 5.27
CA LYS A 4 -11.16 2.30 6.56
C LYS A 4 -10.19 1.14 6.71
N LYS A 5 -9.83 0.50 5.60
CA LYS A 5 -9.09 -0.76 5.61
C LYS A 5 -8.25 -0.90 4.36
N ILE A 6 -7.01 -1.32 4.53
CA ILE A 6 -6.08 -1.64 3.44
C ILE A 6 -5.63 -3.08 3.62
N LYS A 7 -5.79 -3.89 2.57
CA LYS A 7 -5.17 -5.21 2.45
C LYS A 7 -4.17 -5.17 1.31
N ILE A 8 -2.95 -5.59 1.60
CA ILE A 8 -1.86 -5.69 0.65
C ILE A 8 -1.37 -7.14 0.69
N ALA A 9 -1.29 -7.78 -0.47
CA ALA A 9 -0.73 -9.12 -0.62
C ALA A 9 0.36 -9.09 -1.70
N ASN A 10 1.46 -9.80 -1.46
CA ASN A 10 2.59 -9.93 -2.39
C ASN A 10 3.19 -8.58 -2.86
N PHE A 11 3.31 -7.60 -1.96
CA PHE A 11 3.96 -6.32 -2.29
C PHE A 11 5.38 -6.28 -1.74
N LYS A 12 6.38 -6.43 -2.64
CA LYS A 12 7.81 -6.44 -2.30
C LYS A 12 8.12 -7.44 -1.17
N SER A 13 8.55 -6.94 -0.01
CA SER A 13 8.91 -7.76 1.17
C SER A 13 7.71 -8.14 2.04
N PHE A 14 6.51 -7.64 1.75
CA PHE A 14 5.29 -7.96 2.51
C PHE A 14 4.53 -9.11 1.82
N LYS A 15 4.45 -10.26 2.50
CA LYS A 15 3.65 -11.40 2.03
C LYS A 15 2.15 -11.13 2.15
N ASP A 16 1.72 -10.74 3.33
CA ASP A 16 0.33 -10.36 3.62
C ASP A 16 0.34 -9.26 4.69
N LEU A 17 -0.39 -8.17 4.44
CA LEU A 17 -0.49 -7.04 5.35
C LEU A 17 -1.91 -6.50 5.34
N GLU A 18 -2.54 -6.51 6.50
CA GLU A 18 -3.87 -5.98 6.72
C GLU A 18 -3.80 -4.87 7.78
N VAL A 19 -4.19 -3.67 7.40
CA VAL A 19 -4.18 -2.50 8.27
C VAL A 19 -5.55 -1.86 8.30
N GLU A 20 -6.10 -1.72 9.49
CA GLU A 20 -7.30 -0.92 9.73
C GLU A 20 -6.88 0.51 10.04
N LEU A 21 -7.41 1.45 9.27
CA LEU A 21 -7.05 2.87 9.36
C LEU A 21 -8.13 3.63 10.11
N GLY A 22 -7.74 4.22 11.23
CA GLY A 22 -8.53 5.22 11.96
C GLY A 22 -8.34 6.63 11.40
N ARG A 23 -8.90 7.64 12.09
CA ARG A 23 -8.73 9.06 11.73
C ARG A 23 -7.29 9.54 11.86
N PHE A 24 -6.52 8.91 12.73
CA PHE A 24 -5.11 9.17 12.97
C PHE A 24 -4.43 7.83 13.21
N ASN A 25 -3.34 7.56 12.49
CA ASN A 25 -2.60 6.30 12.58
C ASN A 25 -1.12 6.63 12.72
N VAL A 26 -0.45 6.01 13.69
CA VAL A 26 0.99 6.16 13.93
C VAL A 26 1.68 4.87 13.54
N LEU A 27 2.69 4.98 12.67
CA LEU A 27 3.48 3.83 12.24
C LEU A 27 4.80 3.77 13.03
N ILE A 28 4.84 2.92 14.06
CA ILE A 28 6.07 2.60 14.80
C ILE A 28 6.70 1.35 14.18
N VAL A 29 7.91 1.49 13.65
CA VAL A 29 8.61 0.42 12.93
C VAL A 29 10.10 0.60 13.20
N GLY A 30 10.81 -0.50 13.44
CA GLY A 30 12.25 -0.53 13.67
C GLY A 30 13.07 -0.10 12.45
N ASN A 31 14.37 0.09 12.63
CA ASN A 31 15.25 0.32 11.49
C ASN A 31 15.32 -0.94 10.60
N ALA A 32 15.39 -0.74 9.29
CA ALA A 32 15.46 -1.77 8.25
C ALA A 32 14.25 -2.72 8.09
N SER A 33 13.18 -2.62 8.87
CA SER A 33 12.00 -3.49 8.74
C SER A 33 11.01 -3.09 7.63
N GLY A 34 11.51 -2.48 6.55
CA GLY A 34 10.68 -2.19 5.36
C GLY A 34 9.84 -0.90 5.43
N LYS A 35 10.21 0.08 6.27
CA LYS A 35 9.51 1.37 6.40
C LYS A 35 9.38 2.10 5.05
N SER A 36 10.42 2.07 4.22
CA SER A 36 10.39 2.61 2.85
C SER A 36 9.42 1.87 1.93
N ASN A 37 9.32 0.53 2.05
CA ASN A 37 8.36 -0.26 1.28
C ASN A 37 6.93 0.08 1.69
N PHE A 38 6.67 0.30 2.98
CA PHE A 38 5.34 0.68 3.46
C PHE A 38 4.90 2.05 2.93
N VAL A 39 5.79 3.04 2.93
CA VAL A 39 5.50 4.36 2.33
C VAL A 39 5.25 4.25 0.82
N GLN A 40 5.95 3.36 0.12
CA GLN A 40 5.71 3.12 -1.31
C GLN A 40 4.32 2.55 -1.62
N ILE A 41 3.69 1.84 -0.69
CA ILE A 41 2.30 1.37 -0.87
C ILE A 41 1.36 2.58 -0.97
N PHE A 42 1.54 3.59 -0.12
CA PHE A 42 0.71 4.81 -0.18
C PHE A 42 1.00 5.65 -1.40
N LYS A 43 2.26 5.67 -1.87
CA LYS A 43 2.60 6.31 -3.16
C LYS A 43 1.91 5.58 -4.32
N PHE A 44 1.97 4.26 -4.35
CA PHE A 44 1.29 3.45 -5.35
C PHE A 44 -0.23 3.67 -5.35
N LEU A 45 -0.86 3.70 -4.16
CA LEU A 45 -2.29 4.01 -4.03
C LEU A 45 -2.64 5.42 -4.54
N ARG A 46 -1.75 6.40 -4.36
CA ARG A 46 -1.90 7.74 -4.91
C ARG A 46 -1.76 7.73 -6.44
N ASP A 47 -0.74 7.04 -6.96
CA ASP A 47 -0.49 6.95 -8.39
C ASP A 47 -1.65 6.26 -9.12
N ILE A 48 -2.28 5.23 -8.53
CA ILE A 48 -3.50 4.63 -9.08
C ILE A 48 -4.64 5.65 -9.15
N LYS A 49 -4.80 6.48 -8.12
CA LYS A 49 -5.85 7.50 -8.08
C LYS A 49 -5.64 8.57 -9.15
N ASP A 50 -4.39 9.02 -9.32
CA ASP A 50 -4.06 10.15 -10.19
C ASP A 50 -3.85 9.73 -11.66
N TYR A 51 -3.29 8.55 -11.93
CA TYR A 51 -2.90 8.09 -13.27
C TYR A 51 -3.58 6.79 -13.73
N GLY A 52 -4.41 6.16 -12.89
CA GLY A 52 -5.06 4.88 -13.18
C GLY A 52 -4.16 3.67 -12.91
N LEU A 53 -4.77 2.48 -12.86
CA LEU A 53 -4.11 1.23 -12.49
C LEU A 53 -2.99 0.82 -13.48
N ASP A 54 -3.18 1.14 -14.77
CA ASP A 54 -2.30 0.74 -15.86
C ASP A 54 -0.90 1.37 -15.73
N ASN A 55 -0.86 2.67 -15.45
CA ASN A 55 0.39 3.41 -15.23
C ASN A 55 1.06 3.08 -13.89
N ALA A 56 0.27 2.78 -12.85
CA ALA A 56 0.80 2.45 -11.54
C ALA A 56 1.57 1.11 -11.57
N MET A 57 1.08 0.11 -12.31
CA MET A 57 1.73 -1.19 -12.50
C MET A 57 3.14 -1.05 -13.09
N SER A 58 3.38 -0.06 -13.96
CA SER A 58 4.69 0.19 -14.59
C SER A 58 5.73 0.73 -13.59
N SER A 59 5.28 1.45 -12.57
CA SER A 59 6.12 2.04 -11.51
C SER A 59 6.41 1.04 -10.37
N ALA A 60 5.53 0.04 -10.18
CA ALA A 60 5.73 -1.06 -9.25
C ALA A 60 6.40 -2.24 -9.94
N SER A 61 7.72 -2.41 -9.80
CA SER A 61 8.48 -3.51 -10.44
C SER A 61 8.13 -4.93 -9.91
N SER A 62 6.98 -5.12 -9.25
CA SER A 62 6.51 -6.41 -8.72
C SER A 62 4.99 -6.54 -8.87
N PRO A 63 4.45 -7.68 -9.32
CA PRO A 63 3.01 -7.87 -9.48
C PRO A 63 2.32 -7.86 -8.11
N CYS A 64 1.59 -6.78 -7.82
CA CYS A 64 0.86 -6.60 -6.57
C CYS A 64 -0.65 -6.72 -6.79
N SER A 65 -1.30 -7.61 -6.04
CA SER A 65 -2.76 -7.73 -6.04
C SER A 65 -3.35 -6.86 -4.93
N LEU A 66 -4.02 -5.77 -5.31
CA LEU A 66 -4.69 -4.85 -4.38
C LEU A 66 -6.21 -5.05 -4.47
N ARG A 67 -6.82 -5.53 -3.39
CA ARG A 67 -8.25 -5.85 -3.34
C ARG A 67 -8.96 -4.87 -2.41
N PHE A 68 -9.70 -3.93 -3.00
CA PHE A 68 -10.58 -3.03 -2.26
C PHE A 68 -11.90 -3.76 -1.95
N LYS A 69 -12.16 -4.09 -0.68
CA LYS A 69 -13.50 -4.46 -0.23
C LYS A 69 -14.28 -3.18 0.08
N LYS A 70 -15.45 -3.01 -0.57
CA LYS A 70 -16.46 -2.01 -0.20
C LYS A 70 -17.04 -2.33 1.19
#